data_AF-A0A955S574-F1
#
_entry.id   AF-A0A955S574-F1
#
_cell.length_a   1.000
_cell.length_b   1.000
_cell.length_c   1.000
_cell.angle_alpha   90.00
_cell.angle_beta   90.00
_cell.angle_gamma   90.00
#
_symmetry.space_group_name_H-M   'P 1'
#
loop_
_entity.id
_entity.type
_entity.pdbx_description
1 polymer ?
#
loop_
_entity_poly.entity_id
_entity_poly.type
_entity_poly.pdbx_seq_one_letter_code
_entity_poly.pdbx_strand_id
1 'polypeptide(L)'
;MKKWTNEEINYLKTCYLQENTPTIKEMARHLNRGESAVRNKAYELKITNQNSWTQEELQYLRDNYESSSWEELLKNLNRTKATIIATANKKLKLKRHDVQGGMWRDEDNEFLEEHYSIMANEDIAKKLNRPVHQIVAVANNRKLRKDNSSFHRKETRKEWTIEEEAFLLRNFAALPVKEIAKNLKRTENSVFRKMQRHGLFDVAPKTSQLEQGFEAELSQITTKYKPQVKVWKYKIDFVVESNVAIELNGTYWHCDSRFYEGGPINEVQRTARIRDARKLEYLKSKNYKTIIIWEYDFYNNWENVKKNLVAVLQGNLENYDSAKTVKPETATPC
;
A
#
# COMPACT_ATOMS: atom_id res chain seq x y z
N MET A 1 1.64 -40.69 -51.33
CA MET A 1 0.77 -39.56 -50.89
C MET A 1 -0.54 -39.61 -51.67
N LYS A 2 -1.71 -39.50 -51.00
CA LYS A 2 -3.02 -39.44 -51.65
C LYS A 2 -3.15 -38.14 -52.47
N LYS A 3 -3.32 -38.24 -53.79
CA LYS A 3 -3.52 -37.08 -54.68
C LYS A 3 -4.79 -36.33 -54.28
N TRP A 4 -4.79 -35.00 -54.43
CA TRP A 4 -5.97 -34.16 -54.19
C TRP A 4 -6.91 -34.25 -55.39
N THR A 5 -8.21 -34.47 -55.14
CA THR A 5 -9.23 -34.44 -56.20
C THR A 5 -9.71 -33.02 -56.45
N ASN A 6 -10.36 -32.80 -57.61
CA ASN A 6 -10.92 -31.49 -57.95
C ASN A 6 -12.05 -31.09 -56.99
N GLU A 7 -12.81 -32.06 -56.50
CA GLU A 7 -13.88 -31.87 -55.51
C GLU A 7 -13.30 -31.41 -54.16
N GLU A 8 -12.23 -32.05 -53.68
CA GLU A 8 -11.54 -31.65 -52.45
C GLU A 8 -10.93 -30.24 -52.56
N ILE A 9 -10.37 -29.89 -53.73
CA ILE A 9 -9.84 -28.55 -54.01
C ILE A 9 -10.96 -27.51 -54.06
N ASN A 10 -12.08 -27.84 -54.69
CA ASN A 10 -13.21 -26.92 -54.79
C ASN A 10 -13.85 -26.69 -53.43
N TYR A 11 -14.03 -27.74 -52.63
CA TYR A 11 -14.47 -27.63 -51.24
C TYR A 11 -13.57 -26.67 -50.44
N LEU A 12 -12.24 -26.85 -50.49
CA LEU A 12 -11.31 -25.92 -49.84
C LEU A 12 -11.51 -24.47 -50.31
N LYS A 13 -11.56 -24.23 -51.62
CA LYS A 13 -11.81 -22.88 -52.16
C LYS A 13 -13.12 -22.29 -51.63
N THR A 14 -14.20 -23.07 -51.59
CA THR A 14 -15.50 -22.60 -51.10
C THR A 14 -15.49 -22.28 -49.61
N CYS A 15 -14.85 -23.12 -48.78
CA CYS A 15 -14.74 -22.85 -47.33
C CYS A 15 -14.02 -21.53 -47.04
N TYR A 16 -12.96 -21.23 -47.80
CA TYR A 16 -12.20 -19.98 -47.68
C TYR A 16 -12.87 -18.76 -48.35
N LEU A 17 -14.06 -18.92 -48.96
CA LEU A 17 -14.86 -17.82 -49.53
C LEU A 17 -16.09 -17.47 -48.66
N GLN A 18 -16.40 -18.28 -47.65
CA GLN A 18 -17.56 -18.07 -46.77
C GLN A 18 -17.22 -17.11 -45.63
N GLU A 19 -18.21 -16.29 -45.22
CA GLU A 19 -18.12 -15.37 -44.08
C GLU A 19 -17.80 -16.08 -42.76
N ASN A 20 -18.27 -17.33 -42.61
CA ASN A 20 -17.97 -18.19 -41.47
C ASN A 20 -17.09 -19.37 -41.91
N THR A 21 -15.79 -19.10 -42.08
CA THR A 21 -14.83 -20.11 -42.55
C THR A 21 -14.68 -21.23 -41.51
N PRO A 22 -14.96 -22.51 -41.87
CA PRO A 22 -14.75 -23.65 -40.98
C PRO A 22 -13.30 -23.73 -40.49
N THR A 23 -13.09 -24.23 -39.28
CA THR A 23 -11.74 -24.42 -38.74
C THR A 23 -10.96 -25.45 -39.54
N ILE A 24 -9.61 -25.39 -39.50
CA ILE A 24 -8.74 -26.39 -40.14
C ILE A 24 -9.09 -27.82 -39.66
N LYS A 25 -9.48 -27.97 -38.41
CA LYS A 25 -9.89 -29.25 -37.81
C LYS A 25 -11.22 -29.78 -38.37
N GLU A 26 -12.14 -28.90 -38.72
CA GLU A 26 -13.42 -29.28 -39.35
C GLU A 26 -13.23 -29.63 -40.81
N MET A 27 -12.45 -28.84 -41.55
CA MET A 27 -12.07 -29.15 -42.93
C MET A 27 -11.30 -30.48 -43.02
N ALA A 28 -10.39 -30.74 -42.09
CA ALA A 28 -9.65 -32.00 -42.00
C ALA A 28 -10.56 -33.21 -41.79
N ARG A 29 -11.57 -33.08 -40.90
CA ARG A 29 -12.59 -34.10 -40.67
C ARG A 29 -13.45 -34.34 -41.91
N HIS A 30 -13.89 -33.28 -42.58
CA HIS A 30 -14.73 -33.38 -43.77
C HIS A 30 -13.99 -34.02 -44.96
N LEU A 31 -12.72 -33.66 -45.16
CA LEU A 31 -11.88 -34.17 -46.25
C LEU A 31 -11.24 -35.53 -45.93
N ASN A 32 -11.42 -36.05 -44.71
CA ASN A 32 -10.74 -37.23 -44.19
C ASN A 32 -9.22 -37.18 -44.45
N ARG A 33 -8.60 -36.05 -44.08
CA ARG A 33 -7.17 -35.76 -44.26
C ARG A 33 -6.59 -35.18 -42.96
N GLY A 34 -5.28 -35.32 -42.76
CA GLY A 34 -4.61 -34.68 -41.63
C GLY A 34 -4.62 -33.15 -41.74
N GLU A 35 -4.71 -32.46 -40.59
CA GLU A 35 -4.74 -30.99 -40.51
C GLU A 35 -3.56 -30.33 -41.23
N SER A 36 -2.36 -30.89 -41.09
CA SER A 36 -1.17 -30.39 -41.78
C SER A 36 -1.25 -30.53 -43.30
N ALA A 37 -1.93 -31.56 -43.82
CA ALA A 37 -2.13 -31.72 -45.26
C ALA A 37 -3.10 -30.66 -45.81
N VAL A 38 -4.18 -30.38 -45.08
CA VAL A 38 -5.14 -29.31 -45.42
C VAL A 38 -4.45 -27.95 -45.41
N ARG A 39 -3.69 -27.65 -44.36
CA ARG A 39 -2.92 -26.40 -44.25
C ARG A 39 -1.96 -26.21 -45.41
N ASN A 40 -1.14 -27.22 -45.71
CA ASN A 40 -0.16 -27.14 -46.79
C ASN A 40 -0.82 -26.99 -48.16
N LYS A 41 -1.96 -27.65 -48.40
CA LYS A 41 -2.67 -27.51 -49.67
C LYS A 41 -3.30 -26.12 -49.82
N ALA A 42 -3.86 -25.57 -48.75
CA ALA A 42 -4.38 -24.21 -48.77
C ALA A 42 -3.28 -23.19 -49.09
N TYR A 43 -2.07 -23.37 -48.52
CA TYR A 43 -0.90 -22.55 -48.85
C TYR A 43 -0.46 -22.71 -50.31
N GLU A 44 -0.38 -23.95 -50.82
CA GLU A 44 -0.04 -24.25 -52.20
C GLU A 44 -1.02 -23.59 -53.19
N LEU A 45 -2.31 -23.60 -52.85
CA LEU A 45 -3.38 -22.97 -53.62
C LEU A 45 -3.48 -21.45 -53.42
N LYS A 46 -2.68 -20.87 -52.51
CA LYS A 46 -2.69 -19.44 -52.15
C LYS A 46 -4.07 -18.93 -51.69
N ILE A 47 -4.91 -19.81 -51.14
CA ILE A 47 -6.28 -19.49 -50.67
C ILE A 47 -6.34 -19.13 -49.18
N THR A 48 -5.20 -19.17 -48.48
CA THR A 48 -5.09 -18.89 -47.03
C THR A 48 -5.32 -17.43 -46.64
N ASN A 49 -5.60 -16.54 -47.59
CA ASN A 49 -5.47 -15.09 -47.42
C ASN A 49 -6.80 -14.38 -47.09
N GLN A 50 -7.62 -14.92 -46.20
CA GLN A 50 -8.64 -14.09 -45.52
C GLN A 50 -8.04 -13.12 -44.47
N ASN A 51 -6.74 -13.25 -44.17
CA ASN A 51 -5.99 -12.35 -43.28
C ASN A 51 -5.36 -11.13 -43.98
N SER A 52 -5.52 -10.98 -45.30
CA SER A 52 -5.12 -9.75 -45.98
C SER A 52 -6.20 -8.69 -45.81
N TRP A 53 -5.79 -7.49 -45.40
CA TRP A 53 -6.67 -6.33 -45.33
C TRP A 53 -7.10 -5.90 -46.74
N THR A 54 -8.39 -5.79 -46.99
CA THR A 54 -8.92 -5.24 -48.24
C THR A 54 -8.74 -3.73 -48.30
N GLN A 55 -8.86 -3.12 -49.49
CA GLN A 55 -8.74 -1.65 -49.59
C GLN A 55 -9.89 -0.96 -48.86
N GLU A 56 -11.07 -1.56 -48.85
CA GLU A 56 -12.25 -1.08 -48.15
C GLU A 56 -12.05 -1.15 -46.63
N GLU A 57 -11.49 -2.24 -46.10
CA GLU A 57 -11.16 -2.36 -44.67
C GLU A 57 -10.09 -1.33 -44.25
N LEU A 58 -9.07 -1.11 -45.10
CA LEU A 58 -8.03 -0.11 -44.85
C LEU A 58 -8.60 1.31 -44.90
N GLN A 59 -9.49 1.60 -45.85
CA GLN A 59 -10.15 2.89 -45.95
C GLN A 59 -11.08 3.14 -44.77
N TYR A 60 -11.90 2.16 -44.40
CA TYR A 60 -12.72 2.21 -43.19
C TYR A 60 -11.87 2.49 -41.94
N LEU A 61 -10.72 1.83 -41.82
CA LEU A 61 -9.78 2.08 -40.74
C LEU A 61 -9.19 3.50 -40.79
N ARG A 62 -8.88 4.06 -41.97
CA ARG A 62 -8.44 5.46 -42.08
C ARG A 62 -9.50 6.44 -41.59
N ASP A 63 -10.75 6.20 -41.94
CA ASP A 63 -11.84 7.14 -41.70
C ASP A 63 -12.37 7.06 -40.26
N ASN A 64 -12.28 5.89 -39.62
CA ASN A 64 -12.95 5.61 -38.34
C ASN A 64 -12.00 5.29 -37.18
N TYR A 65 -10.73 4.95 -37.44
CA TYR A 65 -9.82 4.51 -36.38
C TYR A 65 -9.58 5.60 -35.33
N GLU A 66 -9.58 6.89 -35.72
CA GLU A 66 -9.23 7.98 -34.79
C GLU A 66 -10.26 8.15 -33.66
N SER A 67 -11.56 8.09 -33.96
CA SER A 67 -12.65 8.53 -33.07
C SER A 67 -13.67 7.44 -32.70
N SER A 68 -13.76 6.34 -33.46
CA SER A 68 -14.76 5.30 -33.20
C SER A 68 -14.46 4.48 -31.95
N SER A 69 -15.53 3.96 -31.34
CA SER A 69 -15.46 3.04 -30.20
C SER A 69 -14.80 1.71 -30.59
N TRP A 70 -14.27 0.99 -29.60
CA TRP A 70 -13.71 -0.34 -29.86
C TRP A 70 -14.78 -1.33 -30.31
N GLU A 71 -15.99 -1.22 -29.77
CA GLU A 71 -17.14 -2.05 -30.09
C GLU A 71 -17.51 -1.95 -31.57
N GLU A 72 -17.57 -0.73 -32.12
CA GLU A 72 -17.85 -0.49 -33.55
C GLU A 72 -16.73 -1.00 -34.45
N LEU A 73 -15.46 -0.73 -34.10
CA LEU A 73 -14.31 -1.17 -34.88
C LEU A 73 -14.24 -2.71 -34.94
N LEU A 74 -14.45 -3.39 -33.81
CA LEU A 74 -14.42 -4.85 -33.74
C LEU A 74 -15.58 -5.47 -34.52
N LYS A 75 -16.78 -4.86 -34.48
CA LYS A 75 -17.95 -5.32 -35.21
C LYS A 75 -17.80 -5.15 -36.72
N ASN A 76 -17.39 -3.97 -37.18
CA ASN A 76 -17.34 -3.65 -38.61
C ASN A 76 -16.13 -4.26 -39.33
N LEU A 77 -15.01 -4.44 -38.64
CA LEU A 77 -13.82 -5.07 -39.22
C LEU A 77 -13.77 -6.58 -38.97
N ASN A 78 -14.63 -7.11 -38.09
CA ASN A 78 -14.67 -8.52 -37.68
C ASN A 78 -13.27 -9.10 -37.38
N ARG A 79 -12.42 -8.30 -36.73
CA ARG A 79 -11.01 -8.58 -36.47
C ARG A 79 -10.70 -8.36 -35.01
N THR A 80 -9.66 -9.04 -34.52
CA THR A 80 -9.22 -8.85 -33.13
C THR A 80 -8.63 -7.45 -32.92
N LYS A 81 -8.77 -6.92 -31.69
CA LYS A 81 -8.18 -5.64 -31.27
C LYS A 81 -6.69 -5.55 -31.62
N ALA A 82 -5.94 -6.62 -31.36
CA ALA A 82 -4.50 -6.68 -31.64
C ALA A 82 -4.18 -6.54 -33.13
N THR A 83 -4.94 -7.21 -34.01
CA THR A 83 -4.74 -7.13 -35.46
C THR A 83 -5.07 -5.75 -36.02
N ILE A 84 -6.11 -5.09 -35.49
CA ILE A 84 -6.49 -3.73 -35.88
C ILE A 84 -5.39 -2.74 -35.47
N ILE A 85 -4.93 -2.79 -34.21
CA ILE A 85 -3.84 -1.93 -33.69
C ILE A 85 -2.55 -2.12 -34.49
N ALA A 86 -2.14 -3.37 -34.73
CA ALA A 86 -0.91 -3.66 -35.45
C ALA A 86 -0.94 -3.09 -36.88
N THR A 87 -2.09 -3.18 -37.56
CA THR A 87 -2.25 -2.69 -38.93
C THR A 87 -2.29 -1.17 -38.97
N ALA A 88 -3.11 -0.56 -38.13
CA ALA A 88 -3.20 0.89 -38.02
C ALA A 88 -1.85 1.53 -37.69
N ASN A 89 -1.14 1.02 -36.67
CA ASN A 89 0.13 1.60 -36.22
C ASN A 89 1.30 1.28 -37.16
N LYS A 90 1.43 0.04 -37.65
CA LYS A 90 2.60 -0.37 -38.44
C LYS A 90 2.48 -0.02 -39.91
N LYS A 91 1.32 -0.30 -40.53
CA LYS A 91 1.11 -0.14 -41.97
C LYS A 91 0.57 1.24 -42.33
N LEU A 92 -0.42 1.73 -41.59
CA LEU A 92 -1.12 2.97 -41.94
C LEU A 92 -0.62 4.20 -41.18
N LYS A 93 0.20 4.01 -40.15
CA LYS A 93 0.70 5.06 -39.24
C LYS A 93 -0.40 5.91 -38.61
N LEU A 94 -1.59 5.32 -38.44
CA LEU A 94 -2.74 5.97 -37.82
C LEU A 94 -2.58 6.01 -36.30
N LYS A 95 -3.15 7.04 -35.68
CA LYS A 95 -3.19 7.21 -34.23
C LYS A 95 -4.64 7.28 -33.78
N ARG A 96 -4.88 6.85 -32.55
CA ARG A 96 -6.19 6.84 -31.90
C ARG A 96 -6.23 7.87 -30.79
N HIS A 97 -7.40 8.46 -30.57
CA HIS A 97 -7.76 9.00 -29.25
C HIS A 97 -7.99 7.84 -28.29
N ASP A 98 -6.94 7.19 -27.81
CA ASP A 98 -7.13 6.17 -26.78
C ASP A 98 -7.40 6.86 -25.45
N VAL A 99 -8.67 6.94 -25.12
CA VAL A 99 -9.22 7.57 -23.93
C VAL A 99 -8.82 6.82 -22.65
N GLN A 100 -8.41 5.55 -22.77
CA GLN A 100 -8.08 4.69 -21.64
C GLN A 100 -6.61 4.28 -21.67
N GLY A 101 -5.74 5.27 -21.46
CA GLY A 101 -4.29 5.07 -21.30
C GLY A 101 -3.42 5.52 -22.48
N GLY A 102 -3.99 6.23 -23.46
CA GLY A 102 -3.26 6.82 -24.57
C GLY A 102 -2.48 8.09 -24.20
N MET A 103 -1.45 8.38 -25.01
CA MET A 103 -0.61 9.57 -24.99
C MET A 103 -1.45 10.86 -24.94
N TRP A 104 -1.02 11.84 -24.15
CA TRP A 104 -1.70 13.14 -24.01
C TRP A 104 -1.43 14.01 -25.23
N ARG A 105 -2.50 14.47 -25.89
CA ARG A 105 -2.39 15.40 -27.03
C ARG A 105 -2.12 16.82 -26.53
N ASP A 106 -1.57 17.66 -27.41
CA ASP A 106 -1.30 19.06 -27.08
C ASP A 106 -2.59 19.81 -26.68
N GLU A 107 -3.71 19.52 -27.34
CA GLU A 107 -5.04 20.04 -26.97
C GLU A 107 -5.50 19.60 -25.56
N ASP A 108 -5.32 18.31 -25.21
CA ASP A 108 -5.64 17.81 -23.86
C ASP A 108 -4.80 18.52 -22.79
N ASN A 109 -3.55 18.83 -23.13
CA ASN A 109 -2.59 19.49 -22.26
C ASN A 109 -2.91 20.98 -22.10
N GLU A 110 -3.22 21.67 -23.19
CA GLU A 110 -3.64 23.08 -23.21
C GLU A 110 -4.93 23.24 -22.41
N PHE A 111 -5.93 22.38 -22.65
CA PHE A 111 -7.15 22.36 -21.87
C PHE A 111 -6.88 22.17 -20.37
N LEU A 112 -5.99 21.24 -20.02
CA LEU A 112 -5.60 21.01 -18.63
C LEU A 112 -4.88 22.24 -18.05
N GLU A 113 -3.97 22.88 -18.78
CA GLU A 113 -3.24 24.06 -18.31
C GLU A 113 -4.16 25.26 -18.02
N GLU A 114 -5.15 25.49 -18.89
CA GLU A 114 -6.11 26.58 -18.74
C GLU A 114 -7.14 26.33 -17.64
N HIS A 115 -7.64 25.10 -17.53
CA HIS A 115 -8.82 24.80 -16.73
C HIS A 115 -8.50 24.11 -15.41
N TYR A 116 -7.28 23.58 -15.23
CA TYR A 116 -6.96 22.83 -14.02
C TYR A 116 -7.05 23.68 -12.78
N SER A 117 -6.71 24.96 -12.81
CA SER A 117 -6.76 25.84 -11.64
C SER A 117 -8.19 26.04 -11.11
N ILE A 118 -9.21 25.99 -11.96
CA ILE A 118 -10.59 26.40 -11.66
C ILE A 118 -11.65 25.29 -11.73
N MET A 119 -11.42 24.21 -12.49
CA MET A 119 -12.40 23.13 -12.67
C MET A 119 -12.18 21.93 -11.75
N ALA A 120 -13.26 21.26 -11.32
CA ALA A 120 -13.15 20.03 -10.54
C ALA A 120 -12.50 18.91 -11.36
N ASN A 121 -11.73 18.04 -10.72
CA ASN A 121 -11.03 16.96 -11.44
C ASN A 121 -12.01 16.00 -12.10
N GLU A 122 -13.20 15.83 -11.53
CA GLU A 122 -14.30 15.03 -12.05
C GLU A 122 -14.83 15.60 -13.36
N ASP A 123 -14.93 16.92 -13.48
CA ASP A 123 -15.46 17.57 -14.68
C ASP A 123 -14.41 17.63 -15.78
N ILE A 124 -13.14 17.85 -15.43
CA ILE A 124 -12.01 17.71 -16.36
C ILE A 124 -11.95 16.26 -16.86
N ALA A 125 -12.07 15.27 -15.97
CA ALA A 125 -12.09 13.86 -16.31
C ALA A 125 -13.21 13.51 -17.29
N LYS A 126 -14.44 13.99 -17.04
CA LYS A 126 -15.57 13.82 -17.99
C LYS A 126 -15.30 14.49 -19.33
N LYS A 127 -14.80 15.73 -19.32
CA LYS A 127 -14.56 16.52 -20.54
C LYS A 127 -13.48 15.92 -21.42
N LEU A 128 -12.39 15.43 -20.82
CA LEU A 128 -11.32 14.72 -21.52
C LEU A 128 -11.60 13.22 -21.67
N ASN A 129 -12.75 12.76 -21.16
CA ASN A 129 -13.19 11.37 -21.09
C ASN A 129 -12.18 10.41 -20.40
N ARG A 130 -11.27 10.94 -19.57
CA ARG A 130 -10.19 10.19 -18.91
C ARG A 130 -10.48 9.88 -17.45
N PRO A 131 -9.89 8.82 -16.87
CA PRO A 131 -9.97 8.58 -15.43
C PRO A 131 -9.37 9.72 -14.61
N VAL A 132 -10.02 10.10 -13.51
CA VAL A 132 -9.59 11.19 -12.60
C VAL A 132 -8.12 11.06 -12.18
N HIS A 133 -7.64 9.85 -11.88
CA HIS A 133 -6.25 9.63 -11.46
C HIS A 133 -5.22 10.00 -12.55
N GLN A 134 -5.57 9.91 -13.84
CA GLN A 134 -4.69 10.34 -14.93
C GLN A 134 -4.59 11.86 -15.00
N ILE A 135 -5.70 12.57 -14.77
CA ILE A 135 -5.72 14.04 -14.68
C ILE A 135 -4.77 14.52 -13.58
N VAL A 136 -4.85 13.88 -12.41
CA VAL A 136 -3.98 14.19 -11.26
C VAL A 136 -2.51 13.89 -11.58
N ALA A 137 -2.21 12.75 -12.22
CA ALA A 137 -0.84 12.38 -12.56
C ALA A 137 -0.20 13.39 -13.52
N VAL A 138 -0.91 13.82 -14.57
CA VAL A 138 -0.36 14.79 -15.54
C VAL A 138 -0.24 16.18 -14.95
N ALA A 139 -1.23 16.64 -14.19
CA ALA A 139 -1.12 17.90 -13.48
C ALA A 139 0.08 17.94 -12.53
N ASN A 140 0.36 16.84 -11.80
CA ASN A 140 1.52 16.74 -10.95
C ASN A 140 2.84 16.79 -11.74
N ASN A 141 2.94 16.04 -12.85
CA ASN A 141 4.12 16.05 -13.72
C ASN A 141 4.38 17.44 -14.32
N ARG A 142 3.32 18.16 -14.67
CA ARG A 142 3.36 19.53 -15.21
C ARG A 142 3.38 20.63 -14.14
N LYS A 143 3.39 20.25 -12.86
CA LYS A 143 3.37 21.16 -11.71
C LYS A 143 2.18 22.14 -11.69
N LEU A 144 1.06 21.77 -12.30
CA LEU A 144 -0.18 22.53 -12.22
C LEU A 144 -0.72 22.50 -10.78
N ARG A 145 -1.41 23.56 -10.39
CA ARG A 145 -1.97 23.73 -9.04
C ARG A 145 -3.42 24.17 -9.15
N LYS A 146 -4.25 23.66 -8.23
CA LYS A 146 -5.60 24.17 -8.03
C LYS A 146 -5.52 25.55 -7.38
N ASP A 147 -6.39 26.46 -7.80
CA ASP A 147 -6.63 27.67 -7.03
C ASP A 147 -7.46 27.31 -5.80
N ASN A 148 -6.92 27.62 -4.61
CA ASN A 148 -7.58 27.30 -3.34
C ASN A 148 -8.85 28.15 -3.11
N SER A 149 -9.06 29.21 -3.90
CA SER A 149 -10.22 30.10 -3.77
C SER A 149 -11.48 29.57 -4.47
N SER A 150 -11.32 28.85 -5.58
CA SER A 150 -12.40 28.40 -6.47
C SER A 150 -12.97 27.02 -6.10
N PHE A 151 -12.26 26.24 -5.30
CA PHE A 151 -12.83 25.06 -4.66
C PHE A 151 -13.20 25.40 -3.23
N HIS A 152 -14.51 25.47 -2.95
CA HIS A 152 -14.98 25.34 -1.58
C HIS A 152 -14.32 24.10 -0.99
N ARG A 153 -13.30 24.29 -0.14
CA ARG A 153 -12.82 23.24 0.76
C ARG A 153 -14.06 22.82 1.51
N LYS A 154 -14.66 21.70 1.11
CA LYS A 154 -15.76 21.02 1.79
C LYS A 154 -15.60 21.30 3.28
N GLU A 155 -16.58 21.98 3.89
CA GLU A 155 -16.66 22.39 5.30
C GLU A 155 -16.45 21.22 6.31
N THR A 156 -16.17 20.03 5.80
CA THR A 156 -15.81 18.80 6.49
C THR A 156 -14.47 18.80 7.23
N ARG A 157 -13.61 19.82 7.11
CA ARG A 157 -12.42 19.91 7.98
C ARG A 157 -12.87 20.34 9.37
N LYS A 158 -13.26 19.37 10.21
CA LYS A 158 -13.49 19.60 11.64
C LYS A 158 -12.22 20.19 12.26
N GLU A 159 -12.19 21.51 12.43
CA GLU A 159 -11.09 22.20 13.11
C GLU A 159 -10.98 21.72 14.54
N TRP A 160 -9.75 21.72 15.08
CA TRP A 160 -9.53 21.33 16.46
C TRP A 160 -9.99 22.48 17.36
N THR A 161 -10.90 22.20 18.30
CA THR A 161 -11.28 23.20 19.29
C THR A 161 -10.21 23.34 20.38
N ILE A 162 -10.24 24.44 21.12
CA ILE A 162 -9.34 24.69 22.25
C ILE A 162 -9.48 23.58 23.29
N GLU A 163 -10.70 23.07 23.50
CA GLU A 163 -11.01 22.00 24.45
C GLU A 163 -10.48 20.64 23.97
N GLU A 164 -10.66 20.31 22.68
CA GLU A 164 -10.11 19.08 22.09
C GLU A 164 -8.57 19.09 22.16
N GLU A 165 -7.95 20.23 21.90
CA GLU A 165 -6.51 20.42 21.99
C GLU A 165 -6.00 20.36 23.44
N ALA A 166 -6.68 21.03 24.38
CA ALA A 166 -6.34 20.96 25.80
C ALA A 166 -6.49 19.53 26.35
N PHE A 167 -7.53 18.80 25.93
CA PHE A 167 -7.73 17.41 26.29
C PHE A 167 -6.58 16.54 25.76
N LEU A 168 -6.18 16.73 24.49
CA LEU A 168 -5.02 16.04 23.92
C LEU A 168 -3.75 16.31 24.73
N LEU A 169 -3.44 17.59 25.01
CA LEU A 169 -2.22 17.98 25.72
C LEU A 169 -2.17 17.49 27.17
N ARG A 170 -3.33 17.34 27.83
CA ARG A 170 -3.39 16.81 29.20
C ARG A 170 -3.28 15.28 29.26
N ASN A 171 -3.73 14.58 28.22
CA ASN A 171 -3.92 13.13 28.29
C ASN A 171 -2.95 12.31 27.40
N PHE A 172 -2.19 12.94 26.49
CA PHE A 172 -1.34 12.20 25.54
C PHE A 172 -0.29 11.30 26.20
N ALA A 173 0.14 11.62 27.42
CA ALA A 173 1.12 10.83 28.19
C ALA A 173 0.47 9.66 28.97
N ALA A 174 -0.81 9.80 29.34
CA ALA A 174 -1.51 8.83 30.20
C ALA A 174 -2.43 7.88 29.42
N LEU A 175 -2.96 8.31 28.26
CA LEU A 175 -3.92 7.56 27.47
C LEU A 175 -3.34 7.10 26.13
N PRO A 176 -3.62 5.86 25.69
CA PRO A 176 -3.30 5.44 24.33
C PRO A 176 -3.98 6.33 23.29
N VAL A 177 -3.31 6.57 22.16
CA VAL A 177 -3.84 7.39 21.04
C VAL A 177 -5.24 6.94 20.59
N LYS A 178 -5.53 5.63 20.65
CA LYS A 178 -6.84 5.06 20.36
C LYS A 178 -7.95 5.56 21.30
N GLU A 179 -7.67 5.61 22.60
CA GLU A 179 -8.63 6.11 23.60
C GLU A 179 -8.80 7.63 23.47
N ILE A 180 -7.72 8.36 23.18
CA ILE A 180 -7.80 9.79 22.89
C ILE A 180 -8.66 10.04 21.65
N ALA A 181 -8.47 9.26 20.58
CA ALA A 181 -9.27 9.36 19.36
C ALA A 181 -10.75 9.09 19.60
N LYS A 182 -11.07 8.05 20.40
CA LYS A 182 -12.44 7.73 20.82
C LYS A 182 -13.09 8.87 21.60
N ASN A 183 -12.39 9.43 22.59
CA ASN A 183 -12.89 10.56 23.41
C ASN A 183 -13.13 11.82 22.58
N LEU A 184 -12.22 12.13 21.66
CA LEU A 184 -12.33 13.30 20.78
C LEU A 184 -13.28 13.09 19.59
N LYS A 185 -13.83 11.88 19.42
CA LYS A 185 -14.61 11.48 18.24
C LYS A 185 -13.88 11.82 16.94
N ARG A 186 -12.58 11.50 16.90
CA ARG A 186 -11.67 11.72 15.77
C ARG A 186 -11.02 10.40 15.37
N THR A 187 -10.42 10.37 14.19
CA THR A 187 -9.60 9.21 13.78
C THR A 187 -8.24 9.26 14.49
N GLU A 188 -7.64 8.09 14.74
CA GLU A 188 -6.29 7.99 15.33
C GLU A 188 -5.26 8.80 14.53
N ASN A 189 -5.34 8.77 13.19
CA ASN A 189 -4.46 9.54 12.33
C ASN A 189 -4.66 11.08 12.48
N SER A 190 -5.87 11.55 12.78
CA SER A 190 -6.13 12.97 13.05
C SER A 190 -5.47 13.42 14.36
N VAL A 191 -5.58 12.59 15.40
CA VAL A 191 -4.91 12.80 16.69
C VAL A 191 -3.40 12.78 16.53
N PHE A 192 -2.86 11.79 15.82
CA PHE A 192 -1.44 11.69 15.49
C PHE A 192 -0.95 12.92 14.75
N ARG A 193 -1.63 13.39 13.71
CA ARG A 193 -1.21 14.61 12.99
C ARG A 193 -1.25 15.86 13.88
N LYS A 194 -2.21 15.96 14.79
CA LYS A 194 -2.28 17.08 15.74
C LYS A 194 -1.12 17.04 16.73
N MET A 195 -0.86 15.88 17.31
CA MET A 195 0.30 15.64 18.17
C MET A 195 1.63 16.01 17.45
N GLN A 196 1.79 15.71 16.15
CA GLN A 196 2.97 16.12 15.35
C GLN A 196 3.13 17.62 15.26
N ARG A 197 2.05 18.36 15.03
CA ARG A 197 2.10 19.83 14.95
C ARG A 197 2.46 20.49 16.27
N HIS A 198 2.11 19.86 17.39
CA HIS A 198 2.53 20.29 18.73
C HIS A 198 3.93 19.82 19.10
N GLY A 199 4.68 19.19 18.17
CA GLY A 199 6.00 18.65 18.46
C GLY A 199 5.99 17.46 19.41
N LEU A 200 4.82 16.86 19.68
CA LEU A 200 4.67 15.70 20.57
C LEU A 200 5.23 14.40 19.99
N PHE A 201 5.89 14.46 18.82
CA PHE A 201 6.69 13.36 18.23
C PHE A 201 8.16 13.71 18.01
N ASP A 202 8.53 14.99 18.07
CA ASP A 202 9.93 15.37 18.31
C ASP A 202 10.32 15.11 19.78
N VAL A 203 9.30 14.91 20.61
CA VAL A 203 9.36 13.99 21.74
C VAL A 203 8.64 12.67 21.41
N ALA A 204 9.25 11.81 20.57
CA ALA A 204 9.44 10.46 21.11
C ALA A 204 9.98 10.75 22.51
N PRO A 205 9.35 10.32 23.63
CA PRO A 205 9.92 10.60 24.94
C PRO A 205 11.38 10.28 24.74
N LYS A 206 12.23 11.32 24.84
CA LYS A 206 13.66 11.14 24.67
C LYS A 206 13.88 9.89 25.48
N THR A 207 14.48 8.83 24.94
CA THR A 207 14.71 7.63 25.77
C THR A 207 15.30 8.11 27.11
N SER A 208 16.08 9.19 27.04
CA SER A 208 16.46 10.13 28.10
C SER A 208 15.41 10.71 29.08
N GLN A 209 14.15 11.07 28.80
CA GLN A 209 13.20 11.54 29.85
C GLN A 209 12.64 10.39 30.69
N LEU A 210 12.25 9.28 30.06
CA LEU A 210 11.84 8.07 30.78
C LEU A 210 13.03 7.50 31.54
N GLU A 211 14.21 7.42 30.91
CA GLU A 211 15.47 7.03 31.54
C GLU A 211 15.87 7.98 32.66
N GLN A 212 15.79 9.31 32.50
CA GLN A 212 16.12 10.28 33.56
C GLN A 212 15.15 10.18 34.73
N GLY A 213 13.84 10.09 34.46
CA GLY A 213 12.82 9.94 35.49
C GLY A 213 13.00 8.63 36.25
N PHE A 214 13.24 7.53 35.53
CA PHE A 214 13.54 6.25 36.15
C PHE A 214 14.87 6.27 36.91
N GLU A 215 15.90 6.92 36.40
CA GLU A 215 17.20 7.03 37.06
C GLU A 215 17.09 7.81 38.39
N ALA A 216 16.31 8.89 38.41
CA ALA A 216 16.04 9.63 39.64
C ALA A 216 15.40 8.74 40.71
N GLU A 217 14.48 7.86 40.32
CA GLU A 217 13.88 6.88 41.22
C GLU A 217 14.84 5.73 41.59
N LEU A 218 15.58 5.20 40.63
CA LEU A 218 16.53 4.09 40.83
C LEU A 218 17.66 4.51 41.78
N SER A 219 18.14 5.75 41.67
CA SER A 219 19.20 6.29 42.52
C SER A 219 18.81 6.35 44.01
N GLN A 220 17.51 6.41 44.30
CA GLN A 220 16.99 6.32 45.68
C GLN A 220 16.94 4.87 46.18
N ILE A 221 16.95 3.88 45.29
CA ILE A 221 16.88 2.45 45.61
C ILE A 221 18.28 1.84 45.71
N THR A 222 19.19 2.22 44.81
CA THR A 222 20.56 1.70 44.76
C THR A 222 21.49 2.68 44.05
N THR A 223 22.74 2.74 44.51
CA THR A 223 23.80 3.55 43.88
C THR A 223 24.69 2.73 42.94
N LYS A 224 24.52 1.40 42.91
CA LYS A 224 25.38 0.49 42.15
C LYS A 224 24.79 0.14 40.80
N TYR A 225 24.56 1.16 39.98
CA TYR A 225 24.04 0.96 38.63
C TYR A 225 24.88 1.71 37.60
N LYS A 226 24.76 1.29 36.34
CA LYS A 226 25.37 1.95 35.19
C LYS A 226 24.31 2.15 34.11
N PRO A 227 24.05 3.39 33.65
CA PRO A 227 23.14 3.63 32.54
C PRO A 227 23.80 3.26 31.20
N GLN A 228 22.97 2.91 30.22
CA GLN A 228 23.30 2.83 28.79
C GLN A 228 24.45 1.85 28.46
N VAL A 229 24.49 0.72 29.16
CA VAL A 229 25.59 -0.26 29.09
C VAL A 229 25.53 -1.05 27.79
N LYS A 230 26.63 -1.05 27.03
CA LYS A 230 26.76 -1.84 25.82
C LYS A 230 27.23 -3.27 26.14
N VAL A 231 26.41 -4.26 25.80
CA VAL A 231 26.76 -5.68 25.87
C VAL A 231 26.66 -6.25 24.47
N TRP A 232 27.81 -6.54 23.85
CA TRP A 232 27.95 -6.87 22.43
C TRP A 232 27.35 -5.78 21.52
N LYS A 233 26.36 -6.10 20.69
CA LYS A 233 25.68 -5.14 19.81
C LYS A 233 24.46 -4.49 20.46
N TYR A 234 24.07 -4.94 21.65
CA TYR A 234 22.90 -4.43 22.36
C TYR A 234 23.32 -3.37 23.37
N LYS A 235 22.48 -2.36 23.51
CA LYS A 235 22.60 -1.29 24.49
C LYS A 235 21.48 -1.46 25.50
N ILE A 236 21.82 -1.73 26.75
CA ILE A 236 20.91 -1.96 27.89
C ILE A 236 20.70 -0.61 28.60
N ASP A 237 19.46 -0.30 29.00
CA ASP A 237 19.15 1.03 29.54
C ASP A 237 19.80 1.24 30.90
N PHE A 238 19.75 0.24 31.79
CA PHE A 238 20.52 0.23 33.03
C PHE A 238 21.02 -1.18 33.37
N VAL A 239 22.22 -1.27 33.95
CA VAL A 239 22.71 -2.50 34.58
C VAL A 239 22.98 -2.21 36.05
N VAL A 240 22.37 -3.00 36.94
CA VAL A 240 22.58 -2.93 38.38
C VAL A 240 23.54 -4.05 38.81
N GLU A 241 24.46 -3.72 39.71
CA GLU A 241 25.60 -4.54 40.14
C GLU A 241 26.46 -4.97 38.93
N SER A 242 26.20 -6.15 38.37
CA SER A 242 26.92 -6.67 37.19
C SER A 242 26.10 -7.61 36.32
N ASN A 243 24.94 -8.08 36.79
CA ASN A 243 24.15 -9.11 36.11
C ASN A 243 22.63 -8.87 36.17
N VAL A 244 22.16 -7.68 36.57
CA VAL A 244 20.73 -7.33 36.47
C VAL A 244 20.57 -6.27 35.39
N ALA A 245 19.95 -6.64 34.27
CA ALA A 245 19.65 -5.74 33.16
C ALA A 245 18.23 -5.19 33.31
N ILE A 246 18.09 -3.86 33.27
CA ILE A 246 16.81 -3.16 33.27
C ILE A 246 16.59 -2.54 31.89
N GLU A 247 15.42 -2.83 31.31
CA GLU A 247 14.96 -2.33 30.02
C GLU A 247 13.70 -1.50 30.22
N LEU A 248 13.72 -0.26 29.71
CA LEU A 248 12.60 0.68 29.75
C LEU A 248 11.92 0.71 28.38
N ASN A 249 10.76 0.06 28.29
CA ASN A 249 10.03 -0.07 27.03
C ASN A 249 8.91 0.95 26.91
N GLY A 250 8.98 1.80 25.89
CA GLY A 250 7.86 2.66 25.50
C GLY A 250 6.65 1.84 25.02
N THR A 251 5.46 2.14 25.55
CA THR A 251 4.21 1.38 25.33
C THR A 251 3.90 1.21 23.85
N TYR A 252 4.05 2.30 23.08
CA TYR A 252 3.85 2.31 21.63
C TYR A 252 4.97 1.61 20.86
N TRP A 253 6.23 2.03 21.09
CA TRP A 253 7.36 1.65 20.25
C TRP A 253 7.69 0.16 20.34
N HIS A 254 7.62 -0.39 21.55
CA HIS A 254 7.91 -1.79 21.83
C HIS A 254 6.68 -2.68 21.70
N CYS A 255 5.52 -2.11 21.36
CA CYS A 255 4.26 -2.82 21.12
C CYS A 255 3.83 -3.64 22.34
N ASP A 256 3.46 -2.93 23.41
CA ASP A 256 2.91 -3.54 24.63
C ASP A 256 1.66 -4.37 24.30
N SER A 257 1.71 -5.67 24.58
CA SER A 257 0.64 -6.60 24.21
C SER A 257 -0.70 -6.30 24.88
N ARG A 258 -0.73 -5.54 25.99
CA ARG A 258 -1.97 -5.11 26.66
C ARG A 258 -2.75 -4.09 25.83
N PHE A 259 -2.06 -3.33 24.98
CA PHE A 259 -2.66 -2.28 24.15
C PHE A 259 -2.70 -2.67 22.66
N TYR A 260 -1.89 -3.65 22.25
CA TYR A 260 -1.75 -4.13 20.88
C TYR A 260 -1.99 -5.65 20.80
N GLU A 261 -3.20 -6.09 21.15
CA GLU A 261 -3.60 -7.51 21.16
C GLU A 261 -3.41 -8.20 19.79
N GLY A 262 -3.62 -7.47 18.69
CA GLY A 262 -3.38 -7.94 17.32
C GLY A 262 -1.91 -7.94 16.89
N GLY A 263 -0.99 -7.56 17.78
CA GLY A 263 0.44 -7.43 17.51
C GLY A 263 0.83 -6.12 16.81
N PRO A 264 2.06 -6.07 16.25
CA PRO A 264 2.60 -4.86 15.63
C PRO A 264 1.74 -4.31 14.48
N ILE A 265 1.39 -3.03 14.56
CA ILE A 265 0.59 -2.33 13.53
C ILE A 265 1.44 -1.70 12.42
N ASN A 266 2.77 -1.68 12.58
CA ASN A 266 3.70 -1.15 11.59
C ASN A 266 5.07 -1.84 11.66
N GLU A 267 5.93 -1.55 10.66
CA GLU A 267 7.26 -2.16 10.55
C GLU A 267 8.20 -1.79 11.71
N VAL A 268 8.04 -0.58 12.27
CA VAL A 268 8.85 -0.11 13.40
C VAL A 268 8.61 -0.98 14.63
N GLN A 269 7.34 -1.18 15.00
CA GLN A 269 6.95 -2.05 16.11
C GLN A 269 7.35 -3.50 15.86
N ARG A 270 7.20 -3.99 14.61
CA ARG A 270 7.59 -5.35 14.22
C ARG A 270 9.09 -5.56 14.44
N THR A 271 9.89 -4.62 13.98
CA THR A 271 11.35 -4.64 14.13
C THR A 271 11.76 -4.54 15.61
N ALA A 272 11.12 -3.66 16.39
CA ALA A 272 11.37 -3.52 17.82
C ALA A 272 11.14 -4.84 18.56
N ARG A 273 9.97 -5.48 18.39
CA ARG A 273 9.66 -6.76 19.04
C ARG A 273 10.65 -7.87 18.70
N ILE A 274 11.05 -7.98 17.43
CA ILE A 274 12.05 -8.97 17.00
C ILE A 274 13.40 -8.69 17.66
N ARG A 275 13.81 -7.41 17.72
CA ARG A 275 15.07 -6.99 18.34
C ARG A 275 15.07 -7.27 19.84
N ASP A 276 13.99 -6.94 20.55
CA ASP A 276 13.89 -7.10 22.00
C ASP A 276 13.86 -8.57 22.39
N ALA A 277 13.10 -9.41 21.66
CA ALA A 277 13.10 -10.86 21.88
C ALA A 277 14.51 -11.46 21.76
N ARG A 278 15.24 -11.11 20.69
CA ARG A 278 16.64 -11.55 20.48
C ARG A 278 17.59 -11.01 21.57
N LYS A 279 17.36 -9.77 22.02
CA LYS A 279 18.15 -9.14 23.07
C LYS A 279 17.97 -9.86 24.41
N LEU A 280 16.74 -10.15 24.81
CA LEU A 280 16.43 -10.87 26.05
C LEU A 280 17.02 -12.29 26.04
N GLU A 281 16.90 -13.00 24.91
CA GLU A 281 17.52 -14.32 24.75
C GLU A 281 19.04 -14.27 24.90
N TYR A 282 19.68 -13.25 24.29
CA TYR A 282 21.11 -13.03 24.42
C TYR A 282 21.52 -12.69 25.87
N LEU A 283 20.81 -11.80 26.55
CA LEU A 283 21.09 -11.44 27.95
C LEU A 283 20.97 -12.65 28.87
N LYS A 284 19.93 -13.47 28.68
CA LYS A 284 19.75 -14.73 29.40
C LYS A 284 20.94 -15.67 29.18
N SER A 285 21.45 -15.79 27.94
CA SER A 285 22.64 -16.60 27.64
C SER A 285 23.93 -16.12 28.34
N LYS A 286 23.94 -14.86 28.83
CA LYS A 286 25.03 -14.25 29.58
C LYS A 286 24.75 -14.19 31.09
N ASN A 287 23.77 -14.97 31.56
CA ASN A 287 23.33 -15.04 32.96
C ASN A 287 22.88 -13.68 33.54
N TYR A 288 22.32 -12.82 32.70
CA TYR A 288 21.62 -11.63 33.20
C TYR A 288 20.22 -12.01 33.68
N LYS A 289 19.88 -11.52 34.86
CA LYS A 289 18.49 -11.30 35.28
C LYS A 289 17.94 -10.11 34.51
N THR A 290 16.70 -10.19 34.04
CA THR A 290 16.08 -9.14 33.24
C THR A 290 14.86 -8.55 33.94
N ILE A 291 14.81 -7.23 34.01
CA ILE A 291 13.68 -6.44 34.49
C ILE A 291 13.20 -5.59 33.30
N ILE A 292 11.99 -5.85 32.83
CA ILE A 292 11.36 -5.06 31.77
C ILE A 292 10.30 -4.18 32.43
N ILE A 293 10.46 -2.87 32.31
CA ILE A 293 9.52 -1.89 32.85
C ILE A 293 8.92 -1.16 31.65
N TRP A 294 7.61 -1.29 31.51
CA TRP A 294 6.87 -0.57 30.50
C TRP A 294 6.57 0.84 30.99
N GLU A 295 6.69 1.81 30.09
CA GLU A 295 6.39 3.23 30.32
C GLU A 295 5.04 3.43 31.01
N TYR A 296 4.02 2.69 30.57
CA TYR A 296 2.71 2.70 31.21
C TYR A 296 2.76 2.35 32.70
N ASP A 297 3.49 1.30 33.09
CA ASP A 297 3.57 0.87 34.49
C ASP A 297 4.47 1.80 35.32
N PHE A 298 5.49 2.39 34.72
CA PHE A 298 6.31 3.40 35.40
C PHE A 298 5.45 4.59 35.85
N TYR A 299 4.58 5.10 34.97
CA TYR A 299 3.76 6.26 35.30
C TYR A 299 2.49 5.93 36.10
N ASN A 300 1.89 4.75 35.88
CA ASN A 300 0.57 4.44 36.43
C ASN A 300 0.59 3.38 37.54
N ASN A 301 1.72 2.69 37.74
CA ASN A 301 1.81 1.58 38.69
C ASN A 301 3.18 1.50 39.37
N TRP A 302 3.77 2.66 39.68
CA TRP A 302 5.14 2.76 40.19
C TRP A 302 5.36 1.94 41.47
N GLU A 303 4.42 1.96 42.41
CA GLU A 303 4.58 1.22 43.68
C GLU A 303 4.75 -0.29 43.46
N ASN A 304 3.98 -0.88 42.54
CA ASN A 304 4.13 -2.28 42.19
C ASN A 304 5.45 -2.53 41.43
N VAL A 305 5.82 -1.65 40.50
CA VAL A 305 7.10 -1.73 39.79
C VAL A 305 8.26 -1.69 40.79
N LYS A 306 8.27 -0.72 41.70
CA LYS A 306 9.28 -0.53 42.75
C LYS A 306 9.40 -1.75 43.65
N LYS A 307 8.27 -2.30 44.12
CA LYS A 307 8.24 -3.52 44.93
C LYS A 307 8.94 -4.70 44.24
N ASN A 308 8.60 -4.95 42.97
CA ASN A 308 9.17 -6.08 42.23
C ASN A 308 10.62 -5.83 41.80
N LEU A 309 10.98 -4.59 41.45
CA LEU A 309 12.35 -4.18 41.20
C LEU A 309 13.24 -4.49 42.42
N VAL A 310 12.82 -4.05 43.62
CA VAL A 310 13.54 -4.34 44.86
C VAL A 310 13.63 -5.85 45.12
N ALA A 311 12.56 -6.61 44.86
CA ALA A 311 12.58 -8.07 45.02
C ALA A 311 13.61 -8.75 44.11
N VAL A 312 13.78 -8.29 42.85
CA VAL A 312 14.82 -8.82 41.95
C VAL A 312 16.22 -8.47 42.47
N LEU A 313 16.43 -7.22 42.90
CA LEU A 313 17.72 -6.75 43.40
C LEU A 313 18.15 -7.48 44.68
N GLN A 314 17.21 -7.84 45.54
CA GLN A 314 17.45 -8.63 46.76
C GLN A 314 17.59 -10.14 46.49
N GLY A 315 17.40 -10.59 45.25
CA GLY A 315 17.48 -12.01 44.89
C GLY A 315 16.22 -12.82 45.20
N ASN A 316 15.14 -12.18 45.65
CA ASN A 316 13.85 -12.82 45.93
C ASN A 316 13.04 -13.10 44.65
N LEU A 317 13.42 -12.49 43.53
CA LEU A 317 12.84 -12.72 42.21
C LEU A 317 13.93 -12.82 41.15
N GLU A 318 13.78 -13.73 40.18
CA GLU A 318 14.79 -13.90 39.12
C GLU A 318 14.62 -12.90 37.99
N ASN A 319 13.42 -12.77 37.41
CA ASN A 319 13.11 -11.89 36.29
C ASN A 319 11.78 -11.18 36.52
N TYR A 320 11.61 -9.99 35.97
CA TYR A 320 10.36 -9.22 36.09
C TYR A 320 10.00 -8.58 34.75
N ASP A 321 8.71 -8.56 34.42
CA ASP A 321 8.14 -7.91 33.24
C ASP A 321 6.83 -7.27 33.68
N SER A 322 6.80 -5.93 33.77
CA SER A 322 5.70 -5.22 34.40
C SER A 322 4.36 -5.45 33.70
N ALA A 323 4.37 -5.69 32.38
CA ALA A 323 3.16 -5.98 31.61
C ALA A 323 2.59 -7.38 31.86
N LYS A 324 3.37 -8.34 32.38
CA LYS A 324 2.89 -9.69 32.71
C LYS A 324 2.29 -9.79 34.11
N THR A 325 2.52 -8.79 34.95
CA THR A 325 2.07 -8.79 36.35
C THR A 325 0.69 -8.16 36.56
N VAL A 326 0.09 -7.58 35.52
CA VAL A 326 -1.23 -6.95 35.57
C VAL A 326 -2.04 -7.38 34.34
N LYS A 327 -3.12 -8.15 34.54
CA LYS A 327 -4.23 -8.10 33.57
C LYS A 327 -4.87 -6.73 33.77
N PRO A 328 -5.03 -5.89 32.72
CA PRO A 328 -5.77 -4.65 32.87
C PRO A 328 -7.15 -5.01 33.42
N GLU A 329 -7.49 -4.50 34.60
CA GLU A 329 -8.86 -4.53 35.06
C GLU A 329 -9.68 -3.83 33.98
N THR A 330 -10.65 -4.53 33.42
CA THR A 330 -11.65 -3.94 32.54
C THR A 330 -12.21 -2.75 33.29
N ALA A 331 -11.94 -1.54 32.82
CA ALA A 331 -12.58 -0.34 33.33
C ALA A 331 -14.09 -0.56 33.19
N THR A 332 -14.75 -0.82 34.31
CA THR A 332 -16.20 -0.88 34.39
C THR A 332 -16.72 0.48 33.93
N PRO A 333 -17.58 0.57 32.90
CA PRO A 333 -18.15 1.84 32.51
C PRO A 333 -19.08 2.30 33.65
N CYS A 334 -18.78 3.45 34.25
CA CYS A 334 -19.75 4.24 34.99
C CYS A 334 -20.58 5.09 34.02
#